data_AF-A0A397EAT9-F1
#
_entry.id   AF-A0A397EAT9-F1
#
_cell.length_a   1.000
_cell.length_b   1.000
_cell.length_c   1.000
_cell.angle_alpha   90.00
_cell.angle_beta   90.00
_cell.angle_gamma   90.00
#
_symmetry.space_group_name_H-M   'P 1'
#
loop_
_entity.id
_entity.type
_entity.pdbx_description
1 polymer ?
#
loop_
_entity_poly.entity_id
_entity_poly.type
_entity_poly.pdbx_seq_one_letter_code
_entity_poly.pdbx_strand_id
1 'polypeptide(L)'
;MVPCLDRPTAADADLAQPPPPPSSGRLEKANSKTWLPASTRARRRTLSSETDEHFALTVEHVAIFLVGDHTLITVKPSSEDDASIWQAVHRRLASTYSKVRHNDANFLLYSVLDVIVDQMTGVMDDVRSYLMHLEQQLDTLLHRFDIETLRDVHSELGQLPRVIKPTRDVLKSLLASRDLPDTTKAYLRDVHDHLNHILDEIEWQFQMCKSMTEEYRDAKATQTNYVVYVLTIVTTVFLPAQFLTGVYGMNFGISTMVGDWVAYLWMVVAAATFCLLHFVTAPFGRHTSSAWGPTLNNRLGWFVMEVPSLVIMARAWWLFVSDRESNFVWLPFALWTAHYWNRAVVFPLRIKSTPKRMPVVVVAAAIGFNLVNATLNATYLLSTEAMYSSAWLHHPRTLTGLALFLIGMSINVTTDNHLISLRSNGSTGYSIPRGFLFEYVTCANLLGECIEWTGFAIATWNLAGLSFMIWTWANLVPRAASHHAWCVNEFKDYPKNRRRIIPFVY
;
A
#
# COMPACT_ATOMS: atom_id res chain seq x y z
N MET A 1 9.45 -64.93 -52.21
CA MET A 1 9.60 -64.66 -53.66
C MET A 1 9.03 -63.27 -53.93
N VAL A 2 9.88 -62.32 -54.29
CA VAL A 2 9.48 -61.01 -54.84
C VAL A 2 9.07 -61.24 -56.31
N PRO A 3 8.12 -60.47 -56.86
CA PRO A 3 8.60 -59.47 -57.83
C PRO A 3 7.86 -58.13 -57.78
N CYS A 4 8.65 -57.07 -57.96
CA CYS A 4 8.30 -55.76 -58.51
C CYS A 4 7.61 -55.88 -59.88
N LEU A 5 6.99 -54.78 -60.35
CA LEU A 5 7.40 -54.06 -61.57
C LEU A 5 6.49 -52.83 -61.82
N ASP A 6 7.18 -51.67 -61.86
CA ASP A 6 7.16 -50.60 -62.87
C ASP A 6 5.96 -49.65 -63.13
N ARG A 7 6.35 -48.36 -63.09
CA ARG A 7 5.69 -47.16 -63.63
C ARG A 7 5.95 -46.99 -65.14
N PRO A 8 5.18 -46.11 -65.79
CA PRO A 8 5.75 -45.07 -66.66
C PRO A 8 5.16 -43.67 -66.34
N THR A 9 5.95 -42.62 -66.07
CA THR A 9 6.59 -41.59 -66.95
C THR A 9 5.70 -40.39 -67.32
N ALA A 10 6.37 -39.23 -67.34
CA ALA A 10 5.89 -37.85 -67.29
C ALA A 10 5.57 -37.22 -68.67
N ALA A 11 4.88 -36.07 -68.66
CA ALA A 11 5.15 -34.92 -69.55
C ALA A 11 4.46 -33.64 -69.02
N ASP A 12 5.18 -32.53 -69.15
CA ASP A 12 4.98 -31.18 -68.62
C ASP A 12 3.94 -30.31 -69.35
N ALA A 13 3.40 -29.28 -68.66
CA ALA A 13 3.67 -27.85 -68.94
C ALA A 13 2.48 -26.88 -68.64
N ASP A 14 2.87 -25.67 -68.22
CA ASP A 14 2.16 -24.38 -68.19
C ASP A 14 1.35 -23.90 -66.96
N LEU A 15 2.11 -23.25 -66.06
CA LEU A 15 2.04 -21.82 -65.66
C LEU A 15 0.68 -21.17 -65.30
N ALA A 16 0.45 -20.98 -64.00
CA ALA A 16 -0.10 -19.74 -63.41
C ALA A 16 0.27 -19.63 -61.91
N GLN A 17 0.87 -18.50 -61.51
CA GLN A 17 1.19 -18.15 -60.10
C GLN A 17 0.00 -17.45 -59.38
N PRO A 18 -0.01 -17.36 -58.02
CA PRO A 18 -1.20 -17.50 -57.19
C PRO A 18 -1.78 -16.18 -56.65
N PRO A 19 -3.03 -16.17 -56.13
CA PRO A 19 -3.52 -15.09 -55.27
C PRO A 19 -3.38 -15.43 -53.76
N PRO A 20 -3.31 -14.40 -52.88
CA PRO A 20 -2.92 -14.52 -51.47
C PRO A 20 -4.07 -14.99 -50.55
N PRO A 21 -3.77 -15.42 -49.29
CA PRO A 21 -4.77 -15.95 -48.38
C PRO A 21 -5.62 -14.84 -47.74
N PRO A 22 -6.93 -15.04 -47.56
CA PRO A 22 -7.75 -14.14 -46.76
C PRO A 22 -7.67 -14.47 -45.26
N SER A 23 -7.76 -13.39 -44.50
CA SER A 23 -7.61 -13.23 -43.05
C SER A 23 -8.73 -13.84 -42.19
N SER A 24 -8.32 -14.16 -40.97
CA SER A 24 -9.08 -14.47 -39.75
C SER A 24 -10.52 -13.95 -39.63
N GLY A 25 -11.43 -14.83 -39.20
CA GLY A 25 -12.70 -14.41 -38.60
C GLY A 25 -13.71 -15.54 -38.32
N ARG A 26 -13.73 -16.00 -37.06
CA ARG A 26 -14.92 -16.46 -36.31
C ARG A 26 -15.64 -17.74 -36.79
N LEU A 27 -15.36 -18.86 -36.12
CA LEU A 27 -16.30 -19.99 -36.00
C LEU A 27 -16.45 -20.43 -34.54
N GLU A 28 -17.70 -20.70 -34.20
CA GLU A 28 -18.27 -20.92 -32.89
C GLU A 28 -17.70 -22.17 -32.20
N LYS A 29 -17.40 -22.05 -30.90
CA LYS A 29 -17.10 -23.22 -30.04
C LYS A 29 -18.41 -23.88 -29.63
N ALA A 30 -18.77 -24.95 -30.33
CA ALA A 30 -19.75 -25.92 -29.86
C ALA A 30 -19.11 -26.83 -28.79
N ASN A 31 -19.85 -27.04 -27.70
CA ASN A 31 -19.55 -27.97 -26.62
C ASN A 31 -19.56 -29.43 -27.13
N SER A 32 -18.42 -30.11 -27.07
CA SER A 32 -18.39 -31.57 -26.99
C SER A 32 -17.22 -32.03 -26.13
N LYS A 33 -17.53 -32.42 -24.89
CA LYS A 33 -16.60 -33.14 -24.00
C LYS A 33 -16.47 -34.58 -24.49
N THR A 34 -15.42 -34.87 -25.24
CA THR A 34 -14.95 -36.24 -25.52
C THR A 34 -13.77 -36.56 -24.61
N TRP A 35 -13.98 -37.52 -23.71
CA TRP A 35 -12.94 -38.09 -22.85
C TRP A 35 -12.01 -38.97 -23.69
N LEU A 36 -10.70 -38.70 -23.64
CA LEU A 36 -9.65 -39.54 -24.23
C LEU A 36 -8.83 -40.20 -23.11
N PRO A 37 -8.37 -41.46 -23.26
CA PRO A 37 -7.63 -42.18 -22.22
C PRO A 37 -6.19 -41.67 -22.06
N ALA A 38 -5.64 -41.83 -20.85
CA ALA A 38 -4.38 -41.24 -20.36
C ALA A 38 -3.07 -41.73 -21.03
N SER A 39 -3.10 -42.51 -22.11
CA SER A 39 -1.89 -43.13 -22.69
C SER A 39 -1.18 -42.34 -23.80
N THR A 40 -1.55 -41.08 -24.05
CA THR A 40 -0.96 -40.29 -25.16
C THR A 40 -0.19 -39.03 -24.75
N ARG A 41 0.24 -38.91 -23.48
CA ARG A 41 1.05 -37.76 -23.02
C ARG A 41 2.56 -38.01 -23.03
N ALA A 42 3.02 -39.23 -23.29
CA ALA A 42 4.43 -39.56 -23.36
C ALA A 42 4.96 -39.51 -24.81
N ARG A 43 5.24 -38.29 -25.32
CA ARG A 43 6.31 -37.96 -26.29
C ARG A 43 6.00 -36.66 -27.04
N ARG A 44 6.52 -35.56 -26.52
CA ARG A 44 7.10 -34.49 -27.36
C ARG A 44 8.28 -33.86 -26.61
N ARG A 45 9.36 -34.64 -26.52
CA ARG A 45 10.68 -34.15 -26.11
C ARG A 45 11.31 -33.49 -27.33
N THR A 46 11.08 -32.19 -27.49
CA THR A 46 11.86 -31.33 -28.39
C THR A 46 12.16 -30.03 -27.64
N LEU A 47 13.42 -29.93 -27.23
CA LEU A 47 14.17 -28.76 -26.77
C LEU A 47 13.39 -27.43 -26.63
N SER A 48 12.96 -27.10 -25.42
CA SER A 48 12.83 -25.71 -24.97
C SER A 48 12.77 -25.65 -23.43
N SER A 49 13.72 -24.89 -22.86
CA SER A 49 13.80 -24.29 -21.51
C SER A 49 13.61 -25.16 -20.26
N GLU A 50 14.59 -25.02 -19.37
CA GLU A 50 14.71 -25.47 -17.97
C GLU A 50 13.38 -25.50 -17.19
N THR A 51 12.93 -26.74 -16.90
CA THR A 51 12.25 -27.23 -15.69
C THR A 51 11.29 -26.29 -14.94
N ASP A 52 10.06 -26.17 -15.43
CA ASP A 52 8.86 -26.03 -14.60
C ASP A 52 8.40 -27.44 -14.18
N GLU A 53 9.04 -28.02 -13.16
CA GLU A 53 8.49 -29.22 -12.50
C GLU A 53 7.36 -28.77 -11.57
N HIS A 54 6.14 -28.74 -12.10
CA HIS A 54 4.94 -28.55 -11.29
C HIS A 54 4.76 -29.72 -10.33
N PHE A 55 4.52 -29.40 -9.06
CA PHE A 55 4.12 -30.38 -8.06
C PHE A 55 2.86 -31.12 -8.55
N ALA A 56 2.92 -32.45 -8.66
CA ALA A 56 1.84 -33.26 -9.19
C ALA A 56 1.70 -34.58 -8.43
N LEU A 57 0.48 -34.92 -8.03
CA LEU A 57 0.16 -36.18 -7.40
C LEU A 57 -0.41 -37.16 -8.41
N THR A 58 0.09 -38.39 -8.41
CA THR A 58 -0.46 -39.47 -9.24
C THR A 58 -1.33 -40.39 -8.39
N VAL A 59 -2.52 -40.72 -8.90
CA VAL A 59 -3.47 -41.61 -8.23
C VAL A 59 -3.63 -42.86 -9.07
N GLU A 60 -3.36 -44.02 -8.46
CA GLU A 60 -3.55 -45.33 -9.07
C GLU A 60 -4.66 -46.11 -8.37
N HIS A 61 -5.43 -46.87 -9.14
CA HIS A 61 -6.51 -47.69 -8.60
C HIS A 61 -6.04 -49.12 -8.32
N VAL A 62 -6.35 -49.61 -7.13
CA VAL A 62 -6.18 -51.02 -6.76
C VAL A 62 -7.55 -51.61 -6.47
N ALA A 63 -7.95 -52.60 -7.27
CA ALA A 63 -9.17 -53.37 -7.01
C ALA A 63 -8.82 -54.60 -6.18
N ILE A 64 -9.63 -54.88 -5.15
CA ILE A 64 -9.41 -55.98 -4.20
C ILE A 64 -10.69 -56.80 -4.10
N PHE A 65 -10.59 -58.11 -4.32
CA PHE A 65 -11.70 -59.05 -4.23
C PHE A 65 -11.35 -60.17 -3.26
N LEU A 66 -12.20 -60.39 -2.27
CA LEU A 66 -12.11 -61.52 -1.36
C LEU A 66 -13.17 -62.55 -1.77
N VAL A 67 -12.74 -63.76 -2.11
CA VAL A 67 -13.60 -64.84 -2.59
C VAL A 67 -13.85 -65.84 -1.45
N GLY A 68 -15.02 -66.49 -1.45
CA GLY A 68 -15.48 -67.36 -0.36
C GLY A 68 -14.64 -68.62 -0.11
N ASP A 69 -13.69 -68.93 -0.97
CA ASP A 69 -12.68 -70.00 -0.82
C ASP A 69 -11.43 -69.55 -0.07
N HIS A 70 -11.47 -68.39 0.59
CA HIS A 70 -10.32 -67.74 1.23
C HIS A 70 -9.23 -67.35 0.22
N THR A 71 -9.60 -66.98 -1.00
CA THR A 71 -8.67 -66.40 -1.99
C THR A 71 -8.80 -64.88 -2.04
N LEU A 72 -7.67 -64.16 -1.94
CA LEU A 72 -7.59 -62.72 -2.17
C LEU A 72 -7.05 -62.44 -3.57
N ILE A 73 -7.82 -61.74 -4.39
CA ILE A 73 -7.43 -61.32 -5.74
C ILE A 73 -7.24 -59.81 -5.74
N THR A 74 -6.06 -59.33 -6.12
CA THR A 74 -5.77 -57.91 -6.28
C THR A 74 -5.46 -57.59 -7.75
N VAL A 75 -5.96 -56.47 -8.24
CA VAL A 75 -5.74 -56.00 -9.61
C VAL A 75 -5.24 -54.57 -9.55
N LYS A 76 -4.04 -54.34 -10.09
CA LYS A 76 -3.40 -53.03 -10.23
C LYS A 76 -2.96 -52.86 -11.69
N PRO A 77 -3.19 -51.69 -12.32
CA PRO A 77 -2.62 -51.37 -13.63
C PRO A 77 -1.09 -51.43 -13.56
N SER A 78 -0.45 -52.01 -14.57
CA SER A 78 1.00 -52.11 -14.58
C SER A 78 1.64 -50.75 -14.89
N SER A 79 2.52 -50.31 -14.00
CA SER A 79 3.28 -49.06 -14.03
C SER A 79 4.78 -49.39 -13.90
N GLU A 80 5.67 -48.52 -14.42
CA GLU A 80 7.13 -48.74 -14.32
C GLU A 80 7.62 -48.82 -12.85
N ASP A 81 6.86 -48.25 -11.89
CA ASP A 81 7.10 -48.27 -10.44
C ASP A 81 6.30 -49.35 -9.67
N ASP A 82 5.80 -50.40 -10.34
CA ASP A 82 4.99 -51.51 -9.77
C ASP A 82 5.61 -52.25 -8.57
N ALA A 83 6.86 -51.93 -8.25
CA ALA A 83 7.65 -52.51 -7.20
C ALA A 83 7.15 -52.21 -5.77
N SER A 84 6.62 -51.03 -5.43
CA SER A 84 6.60 -50.61 -4.01
C SER A 84 5.62 -51.40 -3.10
N ILE A 85 4.32 -51.38 -3.40
CA ILE A 85 3.27 -51.97 -2.55
C ILE A 85 3.43 -53.49 -2.46
N TRP A 86 3.54 -54.17 -3.61
CA TRP A 86 3.61 -55.62 -3.64
C TRP A 86 4.93 -56.15 -3.08
N GLN A 87 6.05 -55.43 -3.22
CA GLN A 87 7.29 -55.83 -2.55
C GLN A 87 7.16 -55.75 -1.03
N ALA A 88 6.47 -54.74 -0.48
CA ALA A 88 6.24 -54.66 0.96
C ALA A 88 5.38 -55.83 1.47
N VAL A 89 4.30 -56.16 0.77
CA VAL A 89 3.45 -57.32 1.09
C VAL A 89 4.23 -58.64 0.95
N HIS A 90 4.97 -58.84 -0.15
CA HIS A 90 5.81 -60.01 -0.36
C HIS A 90 6.91 -60.13 0.69
N ARG A 91 7.50 -59.02 1.15
CA ARG A 91 8.51 -59.02 2.23
C ARG A 91 7.89 -59.48 3.56
N ARG A 92 6.67 -59.01 3.88
CA ARG A 92 5.91 -59.48 5.06
C ARG A 92 5.58 -60.98 4.93
N LEU A 93 5.21 -61.46 3.75
CA LEU A 93 4.98 -62.88 3.47
C LEU A 93 6.27 -63.72 3.51
N ALA A 94 7.40 -63.20 3.05
CA ALA A 94 8.67 -63.93 3.02
C ALA A 94 9.20 -64.25 4.43
N SER A 95 8.90 -63.41 5.42
CA SER A 95 9.30 -63.66 6.82
C SER A 95 8.56 -64.86 7.42
N THR A 96 9.32 -65.84 7.96
CA THR A 96 8.80 -67.13 8.46
C THR A 96 7.85 -66.98 9.65
N TYR A 97 8.06 -65.97 10.50
CA TYR A 97 7.29 -65.73 11.72
C TYR A 97 6.29 -64.56 11.60
N SER A 98 5.96 -64.13 10.38
CA SER A 98 5.02 -63.02 10.21
C SER A 98 3.60 -63.42 10.56
N LYS A 99 2.83 -62.48 11.13
CA LYS A 99 1.40 -62.67 11.38
C LYS A 99 0.63 -63.00 10.09
N VAL A 100 1.09 -62.50 8.94
CA VAL A 100 0.47 -62.76 7.63
C VAL A 100 0.50 -64.24 7.27
N ARG A 101 1.60 -64.97 7.55
CA ARG A 101 1.67 -66.42 7.29
C ARG A 101 0.82 -67.27 8.23
N HIS A 102 0.53 -66.75 9.43
CA HIS A 102 -0.16 -67.48 10.50
C HIS A 102 -1.69 -67.26 10.50
N ASN A 103 -2.21 -66.43 9.60
CA ASN A 103 -3.62 -66.09 9.49
C ASN A 103 -4.15 -66.37 8.07
N ASP A 104 -5.46 -66.18 7.87
CA ASP A 104 -6.17 -66.45 6.62
C ASP A 104 -6.13 -65.26 5.64
N ALA A 105 -6.84 -65.39 4.52
CA ALA A 105 -6.95 -64.33 3.52
C ALA A 105 -7.61 -63.03 4.03
N ASN A 106 -8.40 -63.07 5.10
CA ASN A 106 -8.92 -61.85 5.72
C ASN A 106 -7.79 -61.02 6.33
N PHE A 107 -6.79 -61.66 6.93
CA PHE A 107 -5.61 -60.97 7.43
C PHE A 107 -4.69 -60.47 6.31
N LEU A 108 -4.64 -61.20 5.18
CA LEU A 108 -3.94 -60.73 3.99
C LEU A 108 -4.60 -59.47 3.40
N LEU A 109 -5.94 -59.40 3.38
CA LEU A 109 -6.68 -58.19 3.00
C LEU A 109 -6.28 -56.99 3.86
N TYR A 110 -6.28 -57.14 5.18
CA TYR A 110 -5.77 -56.11 6.09
C TYR A 110 -4.34 -55.71 5.73
N SER A 111 -3.45 -56.69 5.53
CA SER A 111 -2.03 -56.42 5.26
C SER A 111 -1.80 -55.65 3.95
N VAL A 112 -2.64 -55.86 2.93
CA VAL A 112 -2.60 -55.09 1.68
C VAL A 112 -3.10 -53.65 1.90
N LEU A 113 -4.22 -53.48 2.62
CA LEU A 113 -4.77 -52.16 2.92
C LEU A 113 -3.80 -51.33 3.77
N ASP A 114 -3.17 -51.94 4.78
CA ASP A 114 -2.17 -51.33 5.65
C ASP A 114 -0.99 -50.75 4.84
N VAL A 115 -0.43 -51.54 3.92
CA VAL A 115 0.67 -51.08 3.04
C VAL A 115 0.23 -49.93 2.12
N ILE A 116 -1.00 -49.95 1.62
CA ILE A 116 -1.54 -48.86 0.77
C ILE A 116 -1.66 -47.57 1.60
N VAL A 117 -2.16 -47.65 2.82
CA VAL A 117 -2.31 -46.49 3.72
C VAL A 117 -0.96 -45.97 4.22
N ASP A 118 0.00 -46.85 4.48
CA ASP A 118 1.39 -46.47 4.79
C ASP A 118 2.01 -45.63 3.67
N GLN A 119 1.77 -46.00 2.41
CA GLN A 119 2.25 -45.22 1.27
C GLN A 119 1.58 -43.83 1.18
N MET A 120 0.29 -43.73 1.48
CA MET A 120 -0.40 -42.44 1.56
C MET A 120 0.22 -41.54 2.64
N THR A 121 0.61 -42.11 3.78
CA THR A 121 1.29 -41.38 4.85
C THR A 121 2.64 -40.82 4.37
N GLY A 122 3.42 -41.61 3.62
CA GLY A 122 4.68 -41.14 3.02
C GLY A 122 4.48 -39.94 2.07
N VAL A 123 3.42 -39.98 1.24
CA VAL A 123 3.07 -38.83 0.38
C VAL A 123 2.74 -37.59 1.20
N MET A 124 1.99 -37.73 2.30
CA MET A 124 1.67 -36.60 3.17
C MET A 124 2.90 -35.99 3.85
N ASP A 125 3.88 -36.81 4.22
CA ASP A 125 5.16 -36.35 4.79
C ASP A 125 6.00 -35.57 3.75
N ASP A 126 5.98 -35.99 2.48
CA ASP A 126 6.64 -35.29 1.38
C ASP A 126 5.97 -33.95 1.10
N VAL A 127 4.63 -33.89 1.07
CA VAL A 127 3.88 -32.64 0.92
C VAL A 127 4.19 -31.69 2.07
N ARG A 128 4.21 -32.18 3.32
CA ARG A 128 4.57 -31.37 4.49
C ARG A 128 5.95 -30.76 4.34
N SER A 129 6.94 -31.58 3.95
CA SER A 129 8.32 -31.14 3.77
C SER A 129 8.45 -30.07 2.67
N TYR A 130 7.69 -30.23 1.58
CA TYR A 130 7.64 -29.24 0.51
C TYR A 130 6.97 -27.92 0.94
N LEU A 131 5.87 -27.98 1.69
CA LEU A 131 5.21 -26.79 2.24
C LEU A 131 6.12 -26.03 3.21
N MET A 132 6.86 -26.72 4.08
CA MET A 132 7.85 -26.09 4.97
C MET A 132 8.96 -25.39 4.17
N HIS A 133 9.36 -25.95 3.02
CA HIS A 133 10.31 -25.28 2.13
C HIS A 133 9.73 -24.00 1.52
N LEU A 134 8.48 -24.04 1.05
CA LEU A 134 7.79 -22.87 0.52
C LEU A 134 7.59 -21.79 1.60
N GLU A 135 7.29 -22.18 2.84
CA GLU A 135 7.18 -21.25 3.99
C GLU A 135 8.50 -20.51 4.21
N GLN A 136 9.62 -21.22 4.26
CA GLN A 136 10.94 -20.61 4.38
C GLN A 136 11.30 -19.70 3.19
N GLN A 137 10.85 -20.05 1.97
CA GLN A 137 11.00 -19.19 0.81
C GLN A 137 10.15 -17.91 0.91
N LEU A 138 8.93 -18.01 1.46
CA LEU A 138 8.07 -16.85 1.69
C LEU A 138 8.69 -15.89 2.69
N ASP A 139 9.25 -16.40 3.81
CA ASP A 139 9.95 -15.59 4.81
C ASP A 139 11.12 -14.79 4.22
N THR A 140 11.82 -15.37 3.25
CA THR A 140 13.01 -14.76 2.65
C THR A 140 12.70 -13.83 1.49
N LEU A 141 11.75 -14.18 0.63
CA LEU A 141 11.41 -13.43 -0.59
C LEU A 141 10.26 -12.42 -0.38
N LEU A 142 9.38 -12.65 0.60
CA LEU A 142 8.23 -11.84 0.94
C LEU A 142 7.37 -11.52 -0.30
N HIS A 143 7.31 -10.24 -0.69
CA HIS A 143 6.56 -9.73 -1.85
C HIS A 143 7.05 -10.23 -3.23
N ARG A 144 8.19 -10.93 -3.27
CA ARG A 144 8.76 -11.57 -4.47
C ARG A 144 8.56 -13.08 -4.54
N PHE A 145 7.91 -13.66 -3.53
CA PHE A 145 7.58 -15.08 -3.51
C PHE A 145 6.71 -15.47 -4.72
N ASP A 146 6.98 -16.66 -5.26
CA ASP A 146 6.20 -17.21 -6.36
C ASP A 146 4.96 -17.95 -5.84
N ILE A 147 3.83 -17.26 -5.88
CA ILE A 147 2.54 -17.80 -5.43
C ILE A 147 2.01 -18.93 -6.32
N GLU A 148 2.52 -19.10 -7.54
CA GLU A 148 2.03 -20.16 -8.45
C GLU A 148 2.37 -21.54 -7.89
N THR A 149 3.59 -21.75 -7.41
CA THR A 149 4.02 -23.01 -6.76
C THR A 149 3.14 -23.38 -5.55
N LEU A 150 2.81 -22.42 -4.69
CA LEU A 150 1.91 -22.62 -3.55
C LEU A 150 0.49 -22.97 -3.99
N ARG A 151 0.00 -22.34 -5.06
CA ARG A 151 -1.33 -22.61 -5.63
C ARG A 151 -1.41 -24.01 -6.21
N ASP A 152 -0.35 -24.50 -6.83
CA ASP A 152 -0.29 -25.83 -7.42
C ASP A 152 -0.39 -26.91 -6.33
N VAL A 153 0.38 -26.78 -5.24
CA VAL A 153 0.27 -27.69 -4.07
C VAL A 153 -1.13 -27.66 -3.47
N HIS A 154 -1.70 -26.47 -3.25
CA HIS A 154 -3.06 -26.33 -2.73
C HIS A 154 -4.11 -27.00 -3.63
N SER A 155 -3.94 -26.92 -4.96
CA SER A 155 -4.82 -27.58 -5.92
C SER A 155 -4.70 -29.11 -5.87
N GLU A 156 -3.48 -29.63 -5.85
CA GLU A 156 -3.21 -31.08 -5.79
C GLU A 156 -3.66 -31.69 -4.46
N LEU A 157 -3.36 -31.05 -3.33
CA LEU A 157 -3.81 -31.44 -2.00
C LEU A 157 -5.34 -31.52 -1.91
N GLY A 158 -6.06 -30.65 -2.64
CA GLY A 158 -7.53 -30.63 -2.72
C GLY A 158 -8.18 -31.82 -3.40
N GLN A 159 -7.39 -32.59 -4.15
CA GLN A 159 -7.88 -33.78 -4.82
C GLN A 159 -7.87 -34.99 -3.89
N LEU A 160 -6.93 -35.06 -2.92
CA LEU A 160 -6.74 -36.20 -2.03
C LEU A 160 -7.98 -36.57 -1.19
N PRO A 161 -8.71 -35.63 -0.56
CA PRO A 161 -9.92 -35.97 0.21
C PRO A 161 -11.01 -36.66 -0.62
N ARG A 162 -11.05 -36.42 -1.94
CA ARG A 162 -12.03 -37.04 -2.84
C ARG A 162 -11.77 -38.53 -3.06
N VAL A 163 -10.54 -38.98 -2.85
CA VAL A 163 -10.11 -40.38 -2.98
C VAL A 163 -10.12 -41.08 -1.62
N ILE A 164 -9.67 -40.38 -0.58
CA ILE A 164 -9.48 -40.96 0.76
C ILE A 164 -10.80 -41.12 1.52
N LYS A 165 -11.72 -40.13 1.46
CA LYS A 165 -13.00 -40.21 2.17
C LYS A 165 -13.84 -41.43 1.75
N PRO A 166 -14.04 -41.71 0.43
CA PRO A 166 -14.74 -42.93 0.02
C PRO A 166 -14.06 -44.22 0.51
N THR A 167 -12.72 -44.27 0.47
CA THR A 167 -11.95 -45.44 0.91
C THR A 167 -12.16 -45.71 2.40
N ARG A 168 -12.11 -44.67 3.23
CA ARG A 168 -12.43 -44.75 4.66
C ARG A 168 -13.86 -45.23 4.90
N ASP A 169 -14.83 -44.71 4.13
CA ASP A 169 -16.23 -45.08 4.27
C ASP A 169 -16.49 -46.55 3.88
N VAL A 170 -15.74 -47.08 2.91
CA VAL A 170 -15.71 -48.53 2.59
C VAL A 170 -15.13 -49.32 3.76
N LEU A 171 -14.01 -48.91 4.35
CA LEU A 171 -13.45 -49.58 5.54
C LEU A 171 -14.43 -49.58 6.72
N LYS A 172 -15.12 -48.46 6.94
CA LYS A 172 -16.17 -48.36 7.96
C LYS A 172 -17.31 -49.35 7.73
N SER A 173 -17.71 -49.54 6.47
CA SER A 173 -18.73 -50.52 6.08
C SER A 173 -18.24 -51.96 6.29
N LEU A 174 -16.96 -52.25 5.99
CA LEU A 174 -16.33 -53.55 6.26
C LEU A 174 -16.23 -53.85 7.77
N LEU A 175 -15.90 -52.85 8.59
CA LEU A 175 -15.85 -52.99 10.05
C LEU A 175 -17.21 -53.34 10.67
N ALA A 176 -18.31 -52.89 10.04
CA ALA A 176 -19.67 -53.19 10.45
C ALA A 176 -20.20 -54.54 9.89
N SER A 177 -19.52 -55.16 8.92
CA SER A 177 -19.98 -56.39 8.29
C SER A 177 -19.88 -57.60 9.23
N ARG A 178 -20.69 -58.63 8.98
CA ARG A 178 -20.60 -59.91 9.72
C ARG A 178 -19.64 -60.91 9.06
N ASP A 179 -19.19 -60.62 7.84
CA ASP A 179 -18.40 -61.54 7.02
C ASP A 179 -16.92 -61.59 7.44
N LEU A 180 -16.46 -60.61 8.22
CA LEU A 180 -15.09 -60.54 8.72
C LEU A 180 -14.98 -60.99 10.20
N PRO A 181 -13.98 -61.83 10.54
CA PRO A 181 -13.68 -62.19 11.93
C PRO A 181 -13.35 -60.98 12.81
N ASP A 182 -13.71 -61.04 14.09
CA ASP A 182 -13.46 -59.94 15.05
C ASP A 182 -11.96 -59.66 15.25
N THR A 183 -11.11 -60.69 15.11
CA THR A 183 -9.66 -60.55 15.15
C THR A 183 -9.14 -59.64 14.03
N THR A 184 -9.61 -59.83 12.80
CA THR A 184 -9.24 -58.99 11.64
C THR A 184 -9.83 -57.59 11.74
N LYS A 185 -11.06 -57.45 12.26
CA LYS A 185 -11.68 -56.14 12.49
C LYS A 185 -10.87 -55.26 13.46
N ALA A 186 -10.20 -55.84 14.44
CA ALA A 186 -9.33 -55.09 15.34
C ALA A 186 -8.17 -54.42 14.58
N TYR A 187 -7.57 -55.12 13.61
CA TYR A 187 -6.50 -54.57 12.77
C TYR A 187 -7.03 -53.60 11.70
N LEU A 188 -8.19 -53.87 11.11
CA LEU A 188 -8.82 -52.93 10.17
C LEU A 188 -9.24 -51.60 10.82
N ARG A 189 -9.49 -51.59 12.14
CA ARG A 189 -9.77 -50.37 12.88
C ARG A 189 -8.56 -49.43 12.89
N ASP A 190 -7.36 -49.99 13.03
CA ASP A 190 -6.10 -49.25 12.98
C ASP A 190 -5.92 -48.55 11.61
N VAL A 191 -6.15 -49.29 10.52
CA VAL A 191 -6.11 -48.72 9.15
C VAL A 191 -7.15 -47.63 8.96
N HIS A 192 -8.38 -47.82 9.47
CA HIS A 192 -9.42 -46.80 9.42
C HIS A 192 -9.02 -45.53 10.21
N ASP A 193 -8.38 -45.69 11.36
CA ASP A 193 -7.92 -44.58 12.19
C ASP A 193 -6.74 -43.85 11.53
N HIS A 194 -5.82 -44.56 10.87
CA HIS A 194 -4.77 -43.96 10.03
C HIS A 194 -5.35 -43.13 8.88
N LEU A 195 -6.40 -43.61 8.20
CA LEU A 195 -7.07 -42.81 7.16
C LEU A 195 -7.72 -41.53 7.71
N ASN A 196 -8.26 -41.56 8.94
CA ASN A 196 -8.75 -40.33 9.58
C ASN A 196 -7.61 -39.38 9.89
N HIS A 197 -6.50 -39.88 10.42
CA HIS A 197 -5.32 -39.06 10.70
C HIS A 197 -4.78 -38.37 9.43
N ILE A 198 -4.72 -39.10 8.30
CA ILE A 198 -4.33 -38.52 7.01
C ILE A 198 -5.30 -37.42 6.57
N LEU A 199 -6.61 -37.60 6.75
CA LEU A 199 -7.60 -36.56 6.42
C LEU A 199 -7.44 -35.30 7.28
N ASP A 200 -7.11 -35.47 8.56
CA ASP A 200 -6.83 -34.37 9.48
C ASP A 200 -5.53 -33.65 9.10
N GLU A 201 -4.49 -34.39 8.71
CA GLU A 201 -3.22 -33.83 8.22
C GLU A 201 -3.41 -33.04 6.91
N ILE A 202 -4.21 -33.55 5.98
CA ILE A 202 -4.57 -32.83 4.75
C ILE A 202 -5.24 -31.49 5.10
N GLU A 203 -6.18 -31.49 6.05
CA GLU A 203 -6.84 -30.26 6.48
C GLU A 203 -5.84 -29.27 7.11
N TRP A 204 -4.93 -29.75 7.95
CA TRP A 204 -3.88 -28.92 8.54
C TRP A 204 -2.99 -28.27 7.47
N GLN A 205 -2.52 -29.06 6.49
CA GLN A 205 -1.71 -28.58 5.37
C GLN A 205 -2.47 -27.60 4.47
N PHE A 206 -3.79 -27.77 4.33
CA PHE A 206 -4.67 -26.80 3.66
C PHE A 206 -4.69 -25.45 4.37
N GLN A 207 -4.82 -25.47 5.70
CA GLN A 207 -4.80 -24.24 6.50
C GLN A 207 -3.43 -23.55 6.39
N MET A 208 -2.33 -24.31 6.36
CA MET A 208 -0.99 -23.77 6.15
C MET A 208 -0.88 -23.03 4.80
N CYS A 209 -1.32 -23.66 3.70
CA CYS A 209 -1.34 -23.03 2.38
C CYS A 209 -2.12 -21.70 2.37
N LYS A 210 -3.27 -21.68 3.07
CA LYS A 210 -4.10 -20.49 3.18
C LYS A 210 -3.41 -19.39 3.98
N SER A 211 -2.79 -19.72 5.11
CA SER A 211 -2.02 -18.80 5.94
C SER A 211 -0.89 -18.14 5.15
N MET A 212 -0.09 -18.93 4.43
CA MET A 212 0.98 -18.44 3.56
C MET A 212 0.47 -17.53 2.44
N THR A 213 -0.72 -17.83 1.88
CA THR A 213 -1.36 -16.97 0.88
C THR A 213 -1.75 -15.61 1.45
N GLU A 214 -2.24 -15.56 2.69
CA GLU A 214 -2.60 -14.33 3.38
C GLU A 214 -1.35 -13.50 3.70
N GLU A 215 -0.29 -14.13 4.22
CA GLU A 215 0.99 -13.48 4.50
C GLU A 215 1.64 -12.88 3.24
N TYR A 216 1.66 -13.63 2.12
CA TYR A 216 2.11 -13.11 0.84
C TYR A 216 1.34 -11.85 0.41
N ARG A 217 0.01 -11.86 0.55
CA ARG A 217 -0.84 -10.71 0.20
C ARG A 217 -0.53 -9.51 1.06
N ASP A 218 -0.32 -9.70 2.36
CA ASP A 218 0.05 -8.63 3.28
C ASP A 218 1.43 -8.04 2.96
N ALA A 219 2.41 -8.89 2.64
CA ALA A 219 3.73 -8.45 2.19
C ALA A 219 3.65 -7.65 0.88
N LYS A 220 2.85 -8.11 -0.10
CA LYS A 220 2.63 -7.44 -1.38
C LYS A 220 1.92 -6.09 -1.21
N ALA A 221 0.90 -6.03 -0.37
CA ALA A 221 0.16 -4.81 -0.07
C ALA A 221 1.06 -3.78 0.62
N THR A 222 1.88 -4.22 1.59
CA THR A 222 2.85 -3.36 2.28
C THR A 222 3.86 -2.76 1.30
N GLN A 223 4.41 -3.55 0.38
CA GLN A 223 5.31 -3.04 -0.65
C GLN A 223 4.62 -2.05 -1.59
N THR A 224 3.38 -2.32 -2.00
CA THR A 224 2.61 -1.43 -2.88
C THR A 224 2.37 -0.08 -2.20
N ASN A 225 1.96 -0.10 -0.94
CA ASN A 225 1.78 1.10 -0.13
C ASN A 225 3.07 1.91 0.00
N TYR A 226 4.21 1.23 0.18
CA TYR A 226 5.51 1.90 0.22
C TYR A 226 5.88 2.57 -1.12
N VAL A 227 5.65 1.89 -2.25
CA VAL A 227 5.90 2.46 -3.59
C VAL A 227 5.04 3.71 -3.83
N VAL A 228 3.73 3.63 -3.54
CA VAL A 228 2.81 4.77 -3.66
C VAL A 228 3.24 5.92 -2.75
N TYR A 229 3.66 5.60 -1.52
CA TYR A 229 4.16 6.59 -0.57
C TYR A 229 5.40 7.33 -1.09
N VAL A 230 6.40 6.59 -1.61
CA VAL A 230 7.62 7.20 -2.19
C VAL A 230 7.28 8.09 -3.38
N LEU A 231 6.42 7.61 -4.29
CA LEU A 231 5.95 8.40 -5.43
C LEU A 231 5.27 9.69 -4.97
N THR A 232 4.43 9.61 -3.94
CA THR A 232 3.70 10.77 -3.39
C THR A 232 4.65 11.81 -2.81
N ILE A 233 5.72 11.42 -2.10
CA ILE A 233 6.74 12.37 -1.62
C ILE A 233 7.36 13.09 -2.82
N VAL A 234 7.82 12.34 -3.82
CA VAL A 234 8.46 12.89 -5.02
C VAL A 234 7.49 13.88 -5.69
N THR A 235 6.26 13.46 -5.98
CA THR A 235 5.23 14.33 -6.57
C THR A 235 4.95 15.58 -5.73
N THR A 236 4.84 15.45 -4.40
CA THR A 236 4.58 16.60 -3.51
C THR A 236 5.72 17.63 -3.55
N VAL A 237 6.97 17.18 -3.69
CA VAL A 237 8.14 18.06 -3.81
C VAL A 237 8.20 18.70 -5.21
N PHE A 238 8.00 17.91 -6.27
CA PHE A 238 8.23 18.35 -7.64
C PHE A 238 7.05 19.08 -8.26
N LEU A 239 5.80 18.75 -7.93
CA LEU A 239 4.61 19.36 -8.56
C LEU A 239 4.58 20.89 -8.38
N PRO A 240 4.85 21.47 -7.19
CA PRO A 240 4.93 22.92 -7.04
C PRO A 240 6.09 23.55 -7.83
N ALA A 241 7.24 22.87 -7.87
CA ALA A 241 8.39 23.32 -8.65
C ALA A 241 8.12 23.26 -10.16
N GLN A 242 7.47 22.20 -10.63
CA GLN A 242 7.04 22.03 -12.02
C GLN A 242 6.03 23.08 -12.42
N PHE A 243 5.06 23.38 -11.55
CA PHE A 243 4.13 24.49 -11.76
C PHE A 243 4.89 25.81 -11.93
N LEU A 244 5.86 26.09 -11.05
CA LEU A 244 6.69 27.29 -11.13
C LEU A 244 7.46 27.36 -12.46
N THR A 245 8.13 26.29 -12.87
CA THR A 245 8.82 26.23 -14.16
C THR A 245 7.87 26.36 -15.35
N GLY A 246 6.65 25.84 -15.23
CA GLY A 246 5.61 25.97 -16.24
C GLY A 246 5.20 27.43 -16.39
N VAL A 247 4.79 28.08 -15.30
CA VAL A 247 4.37 29.49 -15.31
C VAL A 247 5.48 30.41 -15.81
N TYR A 248 6.71 30.23 -15.34
CA TYR A 248 7.85 31.08 -15.74
C TYR A 248 8.50 30.73 -17.08
N GLY A 249 8.29 29.51 -17.58
CA GLY A 249 8.73 29.11 -18.91
C GLY A 249 7.80 29.59 -20.03
N MET A 250 6.63 30.10 -19.68
CA MET A 250 5.72 30.70 -20.64
C MET A 250 6.16 32.13 -20.97
N ASN A 251 6.23 32.46 -22.27
CA ASN A 251 6.61 33.78 -22.78
C ASN A 251 5.48 34.81 -22.59
N PHE A 252 5.01 34.97 -21.35
CA PHE A 252 4.09 36.03 -21.01
C PHE A 252 4.92 37.21 -20.53
N GLY A 253 4.82 38.35 -21.24
CA GLY A 253 5.14 39.62 -20.61
C GLY A 253 4.35 39.70 -19.29
N ILE A 254 4.92 40.37 -18.27
CA ILE A 254 4.34 40.58 -16.94
C ILE A 254 2.95 41.22 -17.08
N SER A 255 1.96 40.41 -17.43
CA SER A 255 0.60 40.82 -17.74
C SER A 255 -0.22 40.37 -16.55
N THR A 256 -0.89 41.33 -15.94
CA THR A 256 -1.73 41.14 -14.76
C THR A 256 -2.77 40.04 -14.95
N MET A 257 -3.22 39.81 -16.19
CA MET A 257 -4.24 38.80 -16.54
C MET A 257 -3.85 37.37 -16.16
N VAL A 258 -2.60 36.93 -16.37
CA VAL A 258 -2.18 35.56 -15.99
C VAL A 258 -2.05 35.45 -14.47
N GLY A 259 -1.53 36.50 -13.83
CA GLY A 259 -1.48 36.59 -12.37
C GLY A 259 -2.87 36.51 -11.74
N ASP A 260 -3.89 37.08 -12.39
CA ASP A 260 -5.28 37.03 -11.92
C ASP A 260 -5.83 35.60 -11.96
N TRP A 261 -5.67 34.89 -13.08
CA TRP A 261 -6.10 33.49 -13.21
C TRP A 261 -5.39 32.58 -12.21
N VAL A 262 -4.08 32.76 -12.01
CA VAL A 262 -3.32 32.02 -11.01
C VAL A 262 -3.86 32.31 -9.61
N ALA A 263 -4.15 33.56 -9.28
CA ALA A 263 -4.71 33.91 -7.97
C ALA A 263 -6.13 33.35 -7.75
N TYR A 264 -7.00 33.36 -8.76
CA TYR A 264 -8.32 32.73 -8.69
C TYR A 264 -8.23 31.22 -8.49
N LEU A 265 -7.41 30.54 -9.29
CA LEU A 265 -7.16 29.11 -9.11
C LEU A 265 -6.60 28.82 -7.72
N TRP A 266 -5.66 29.65 -7.25
CA TRP A 266 -5.07 29.52 -5.92
C TRP A 266 -6.12 29.64 -4.82
N MET A 267 -7.08 30.57 -4.92
CA MET A 267 -8.20 30.69 -3.97
C MET A 267 -9.15 29.48 -4.03
N VAL A 268 -9.40 28.90 -5.21
CA VAL A 268 -10.19 27.67 -5.33
C VAL A 268 -9.49 26.50 -4.61
N VAL A 269 -8.17 26.38 -4.77
CA VAL A 269 -7.38 25.37 -4.05
C VAL A 269 -7.42 25.64 -2.54
N ALA A 270 -7.40 26.90 -2.10
CA ALA A 270 -7.59 27.26 -0.68
C ALA A 270 -8.94 26.77 -0.14
N ALA A 271 -10.02 27.02 -0.88
CA ALA A 271 -11.36 26.59 -0.49
C ALA A 271 -11.48 25.05 -0.40
N ALA A 272 -10.93 24.33 -1.38
CA ALA A 272 -10.85 22.87 -1.34
C ALA A 272 -10.04 22.38 -0.12
N THR A 273 -8.92 23.04 0.18
CA THR A 273 -8.08 22.73 1.35
C THR A 273 -8.82 22.98 2.66
N PHE A 274 -9.58 24.07 2.77
CA PHE A 274 -10.42 24.36 3.94
C PHE A 274 -11.42 23.22 4.20
N CYS A 275 -12.12 22.77 3.16
CA CYS A 275 -13.05 21.63 3.26
C CYS A 275 -12.32 20.35 3.67
N LEU A 276 -11.18 20.03 3.05
CA LEU A 276 -10.40 18.83 3.37
C LEU A 276 -9.92 18.82 4.82
N LEU A 277 -9.44 19.96 5.33
CA LEU A 277 -8.89 20.07 6.68
C LEU A 277 -9.94 19.93 7.80
N HIS A 278 -11.23 19.97 7.48
CA HIS A 278 -12.29 19.62 8.44
C HIS A 278 -12.38 18.10 8.68
N PHE A 279 -11.97 17.29 7.71
CA PHE A 279 -12.00 15.82 7.80
C PHE A 279 -10.63 15.24 8.13
N VAL A 280 -9.55 15.86 7.62
CA VAL A 280 -8.18 15.36 7.76
C VAL A 280 -7.33 16.43 8.46
N THR A 281 -6.92 16.15 9.70
CA THR A 281 -6.03 17.06 10.42
C THR A 281 -4.57 16.87 9.97
N ALA A 282 -3.90 17.96 9.61
CA ALA A 282 -2.51 17.92 9.18
C ALA A 282 -1.60 17.28 10.26
N PRO A 283 -0.77 16.28 9.91
CA PRO A 283 -0.10 15.37 10.84
C PRO A 283 1.18 15.98 11.43
N PHE A 284 1.10 17.17 12.03
CA PHE A 284 2.25 17.86 12.61
C PHE A 284 1.96 18.44 14.01
N GLY A 285 3.01 18.61 14.81
CA GLY A 285 2.94 19.13 16.17
C GLY A 285 2.27 18.16 17.14
N ARG A 286 1.08 18.50 17.63
CA ARG A 286 0.34 17.61 18.55
C ARG A 286 -0.31 16.42 17.85
N HIS A 287 -0.54 16.54 16.53
CA HIS A 287 -1.23 15.57 15.69
C HIS A 287 -0.29 14.66 14.88
N THR A 288 0.99 14.57 15.25
CA THR A 288 1.97 13.72 14.56
C THR A 288 1.57 12.25 14.60
N SER A 289 1.67 11.58 13.45
CA SER A 289 1.50 10.12 13.31
C SER A 289 2.68 9.54 12.52
N SER A 290 3.11 8.33 12.89
CA SER A 290 4.14 7.57 12.14
C SER A 290 3.66 7.10 10.76
N ALA A 291 2.36 7.16 10.50
CA ALA A 291 1.75 6.73 9.23
C ALA A 291 2.12 7.61 8.02
N TRP A 292 2.72 8.79 8.25
CA TRP A 292 3.07 9.75 7.19
C TRP A 292 4.54 9.66 6.75
N GLY A 293 5.18 8.53 7.05
CA GLY A 293 6.52 8.12 6.60
C GLY A 293 7.69 8.89 7.22
N PRO A 294 8.87 9.01 6.55
CA PRO A 294 10.06 9.66 7.06
C PRO A 294 9.79 11.03 7.68
N THR A 295 10.50 11.26 8.78
CA THR A 295 10.37 12.47 9.58
C THR A 295 11.71 13.17 9.74
N LEU A 296 11.66 14.49 9.88
CA LEU A 296 12.83 15.33 10.10
C LEU A 296 12.72 16.12 11.42
N ASN A 297 13.86 16.66 11.86
CA ASN A 297 13.90 17.51 13.04
C ASN A 297 12.99 18.74 12.84
N ASN A 298 12.19 19.08 13.86
CA ASN A 298 11.21 20.16 13.77
C ASN A 298 11.83 21.54 13.48
N ARG A 299 13.00 21.87 14.07
CA ARG A 299 13.67 23.15 13.81
C ARG A 299 14.11 23.25 12.37
N LEU A 300 14.73 22.18 11.87
CA LEU A 300 15.16 22.09 10.47
C LEU A 300 13.95 22.15 9.53
N GLY A 301 12.86 21.45 9.85
CA GLY A 301 11.65 21.44 9.03
C GLY A 301 11.01 22.82 8.91
N TRP A 302 10.85 23.53 10.02
CA TRP A 302 10.35 24.91 10.02
C TRP A 302 11.26 25.87 9.24
N PHE A 303 12.59 25.78 9.42
CA PHE A 303 13.52 26.61 8.66
C PHE A 303 13.40 26.34 7.16
N VAL A 304 13.54 25.07 6.74
CA VAL A 304 13.54 24.68 5.32
C VAL A 304 12.22 24.98 4.63
N MET A 305 11.08 24.83 5.31
CA MET A 305 9.77 25.07 4.69
C MET A 305 9.43 26.55 4.48
N GLU A 306 9.96 27.45 5.32
CA GLU A 306 9.61 28.88 5.28
C GLU A 306 10.64 29.76 4.55
N VAL A 307 11.92 29.34 4.51
CA VAL A 307 13.00 30.07 3.82
C VAL A 307 12.71 30.40 2.35
N PRO A 308 12.06 29.54 1.53
CA PRO A 308 11.76 29.87 0.13
C PRO A 308 11.01 31.20 -0.04
N SER A 309 10.06 31.50 0.86
CA SER A 309 9.30 32.75 0.80
C SER A 309 10.19 33.98 0.99
N LEU A 310 11.10 33.91 1.97
CA LEU A 310 12.07 34.96 2.25
C LEU A 310 13.03 35.17 1.06
N VAL A 311 13.54 34.08 0.49
CA VAL A 311 14.48 34.14 -0.65
C VAL A 311 13.83 34.71 -1.90
N ILE A 312 12.60 34.29 -2.22
CA ILE A 312 11.86 34.81 -3.38
C ILE A 312 11.63 36.32 -3.24
N MET A 313 11.16 36.76 -2.06
CA MET A 313 10.84 38.17 -1.84
C MET A 313 12.10 39.04 -1.83
N ALA A 314 13.20 38.57 -1.25
CA ALA A 314 14.50 39.26 -1.28
C ALA A 314 15.09 39.35 -2.69
N ARG A 315 14.98 38.27 -3.49
CA ARG A 315 15.41 38.27 -4.89
C ARG A 315 14.59 39.25 -5.73
N ALA A 316 13.27 39.26 -5.57
CA ALA A 316 12.39 40.17 -6.28
C ALA A 316 12.71 41.63 -5.95
N TRP A 317 12.99 41.94 -4.68
CA TRP A 317 13.47 43.26 -4.26
C TRP A 317 14.78 43.65 -4.96
N TRP A 318 15.80 42.79 -4.88
CA TRP A 318 17.13 43.05 -5.43
C TRP A 318 17.14 43.28 -6.94
N LEU A 319 16.35 42.51 -7.69
CA LEU A 319 16.39 42.55 -9.16
C LEU A 319 15.58 43.70 -9.77
N PHE A 320 14.55 44.19 -9.09
CA PHE A 320 13.54 45.04 -9.73
C PHE A 320 13.23 46.35 -9.00
N VAL A 321 13.57 46.48 -7.71
CA VAL A 321 13.16 47.62 -6.88
C VAL A 321 14.33 48.47 -6.38
N SER A 322 15.54 47.91 -6.24
CA SER A 322 16.70 48.60 -5.61
C SER A 322 17.02 49.98 -6.19
N ASP A 323 16.71 50.20 -7.47
CA ASP A 323 17.09 51.40 -8.21
C ASP A 323 15.90 52.37 -8.44
N ARG A 324 14.75 52.15 -7.79
CA ARG A 324 13.52 52.94 -7.98
C ARG A 324 13.22 53.84 -6.78
N GLU A 325 13.61 55.11 -6.86
CA GLU A 325 13.54 56.06 -5.73
C GLU A 325 12.14 56.67 -5.44
N SER A 326 11.12 56.47 -6.28
CA SER A 326 9.88 57.28 -6.23
C SER A 326 8.62 56.62 -5.64
N ASN A 327 8.63 55.33 -5.28
CA ASN A 327 7.42 54.58 -4.85
C ASN A 327 7.56 53.94 -3.45
N PHE A 328 6.48 53.89 -2.67
CA PHE A 328 6.40 53.26 -1.33
C PHE A 328 6.20 51.73 -1.37
N VAL A 329 6.44 51.10 -2.53
CA VAL A 329 6.31 49.64 -2.71
C VAL A 329 7.25 48.84 -1.79
N TRP A 330 8.34 49.46 -1.34
CA TRP A 330 9.26 48.88 -0.37
C TRP A 330 8.61 48.52 0.96
N LEU A 331 7.54 49.21 1.35
CA LEU A 331 6.89 48.98 2.63
C LEU A 331 6.22 47.59 2.69
N PRO A 332 5.37 47.17 1.74
CA PRO A 332 4.89 45.79 1.65
C PRO A 332 6.01 44.73 1.60
N PHE A 333 7.10 44.96 0.85
CA PHE A 333 8.26 44.06 0.82
C PHE A 333 8.93 43.94 2.20
N ALA A 334 9.09 45.05 2.91
CA ALA A 334 9.66 45.09 4.25
C ALA A 334 8.79 44.37 5.27
N LEU A 335 7.45 44.56 5.23
CA LEU A 335 6.51 43.86 6.11
C LEU A 335 6.56 42.35 5.90
N TRP A 336 6.53 41.90 4.64
CA TRP A 336 6.66 40.48 4.30
C TRP A 336 7.98 39.90 4.78
N THR A 337 9.08 40.61 4.52
CA THR A 337 10.43 40.19 4.91
C THR A 337 10.55 40.12 6.43
N ALA A 338 10.00 41.09 7.16
CA ALA A 338 10.01 41.08 8.63
C ALA A 338 9.24 39.89 9.21
N HIS A 339 8.05 39.59 8.68
CA HIS A 339 7.28 38.41 9.07
C HIS A 339 8.07 37.12 8.80
N TYR A 340 8.50 36.90 7.56
CA TYR A 340 9.17 35.66 7.19
C TYR A 340 10.58 35.53 7.77
N TRP A 341 11.26 36.63 8.09
CA TRP A 341 12.48 36.59 8.89
C TRP A 341 12.21 36.05 10.30
N ASN A 342 11.14 36.56 10.95
CA ASN A 342 10.72 36.02 12.23
C ASN A 342 10.35 34.53 12.11
N ARG A 343 9.54 34.17 11.12
CA ARG A 343 8.97 32.82 10.98
C ARG A 343 9.97 31.77 10.52
N ALA A 344 10.85 32.10 9.58
CA ALA A 344 11.82 31.17 9.01
C ALA A 344 13.11 31.07 9.83
N VAL A 345 13.55 32.16 10.46
CA VAL A 345 14.85 32.22 11.14
C VAL A 345 14.70 32.31 12.66
N VAL A 346 14.02 33.35 13.16
CA VAL A 346 13.97 33.63 14.61
C VAL A 346 13.18 32.57 15.37
N PHE A 347 11.99 32.21 14.87
CA PHE A 347 11.09 31.26 15.52
C PHE A 347 11.72 29.85 15.62
N PRO A 348 12.26 29.25 14.54
CA PRO A 348 12.80 27.89 14.60
C PRO A 348 14.06 27.79 15.47
N LEU A 349 14.85 28.87 15.58
CA LEU A 349 15.98 28.94 16.49
C LEU A 349 15.54 28.98 17.97
N ARG A 350 14.34 29.50 18.27
CA ARG A 350 13.83 29.69 19.63
C ARG A 350 12.98 28.54 20.15
N ILE A 351 12.30 27.79 19.28
CA ILE A 351 11.47 26.64 19.72
C ILE A 351 12.33 25.57 20.41
N LYS A 352 11.80 24.98 21.49
CA LYS A 352 12.47 23.91 22.23
C LYS A 352 12.40 22.58 21.47
N SER A 353 13.46 21.77 21.57
CA SER A 353 13.49 20.44 20.94
C SER A 353 12.39 19.55 21.52
N THR A 354 11.70 18.81 20.65
CA THR A 354 10.66 17.88 21.05
C THR A 354 10.95 16.49 20.49
N PRO A 355 10.53 15.41 21.17
CA PRO A 355 10.68 14.05 20.66
C PRO A 355 9.84 13.81 19.38
N LYS A 356 8.72 14.54 19.24
CA LYS A 356 7.88 14.51 18.03
C LYS A 356 8.64 15.13 16.85
N ARG A 357 8.67 14.42 15.71
CA ARG A 357 9.31 14.85 14.46
C ARG A 357 8.29 15.24 13.39
N MET A 358 8.70 16.05 12.42
CA MET A 358 7.84 16.56 11.35
C MET A 358 7.89 15.61 10.14
N PRO A 359 6.76 15.17 9.57
CA PRO A 359 6.78 14.37 8.35
C PRO A 359 7.35 15.17 7.16
N VAL A 360 8.21 14.55 6.35
CA VAL A 360 8.86 15.19 5.20
C VAL A 360 7.83 15.67 4.17
N VAL A 361 6.74 14.94 3.99
CA VAL A 361 5.65 15.32 3.07
C VAL A 361 5.00 16.66 3.45
N VAL A 362 4.88 16.97 4.75
CA VAL A 362 4.33 18.25 5.22
C VAL A 362 5.29 19.41 4.90
N VAL A 363 6.60 19.19 5.05
CA VAL A 363 7.63 20.16 4.69
C VAL A 363 7.62 20.42 3.19
N ALA A 364 7.56 19.36 2.38
CA ALA A 364 7.48 19.47 0.91
C ALA A 364 6.26 20.28 0.46
N ALA A 365 5.08 19.98 1.03
CA ALA A 365 3.85 20.72 0.71
C ALA A 365 3.96 22.21 1.10
N ALA A 366 4.57 22.52 2.24
CA ALA A 366 4.76 23.90 2.69
C ALA A 366 5.80 24.66 1.85
N ILE A 367 6.88 24.01 1.41
CA ILE A 367 7.81 24.57 0.41
C ILE A 367 7.03 24.92 -0.85
N GLY A 368 6.22 23.97 -1.35
CA GLY A 368 5.41 24.18 -2.54
C GLY A 368 4.44 25.34 -2.44
N PHE A 369 3.75 25.44 -1.30
CA PHE A 369 2.90 26.58 -0.98
C PHE A 369 3.68 27.90 -1.02
N ASN A 370 4.83 27.98 -0.33
CA ASN A 370 5.64 29.19 -0.28
C ASN A 370 6.23 29.56 -1.65
N LEU A 371 6.59 28.58 -2.48
CA LEU A 371 7.04 28.79 -3.86
C LEU A 371 5.97 29.44 -4.73
N VAL A 372 4.69 29.08 -4.58
CA VAL A 372 3.60 29.70 -5.33
C VAL A 372 3.20 31.05 -4.71
N ASN A 373 2.99 31.07 -3.40
CA ASN A 373 2.43 32.21 -2.68
C ASN A 373 3.37 33.43 -2.67
N ALA A 374 4.65 33.24 -2.35
CA ALA A 374 5.61 34.35 -2.30
C ALA A 374 5.88 34.92 -3.69
N THR A 375 5.95 34.04 -4.69
CA THR A 375 6.09 34.38 -6.10
C THR A 375 4.91 35.20 -6.62
N LEU A 376 3.69 34.74 -6.34
CA LEU A 376 2.47 35.45 -6.73
C LEU A 376 2.42 36.84 -6.08
N ASN A 377 2.71 36.95 -4.78
CA ASN A 377 2.75 38.26 -4.10
C ASN A 377 3.87 39.16 -4.64
N ALA A 378 5.08 38.65 -4.84
CA ALA A 378 6.19 39.42 -5.39
C ALA A 378 5.87 39.97 -6.78
N THR A 379 5.32 39.14 -7.68
CA THR A 379 4.94 39.57 -9.05
C THR A 379 3.84 40.62 -9.05
N TYR A 380 2.86 40.54 -8.15
CA TYR A 380 1.84 41.58 -8.00
C TYR A 380 2.40 42.89 -7.45
N LEU A 381 3.24 42.84 -6.42
CA LEU A 381 3.86 44.04 -5.86
C LEU A 381 4.71 44.76 -6.92
N LEU A 382 5.44 44.01 -7.75
CA LEU A 382 6.22 44.56 -8.85
C LEU A 382 5.35 45.10 -10.00
N SER A 383 4.30 44.39 -10.41
CA SER A 383 3.43 44.83 -11.51
C SER A 383 2.51 46.00 -11.14
N THR A 384 2.19 46.15 -9.85
CA THR A 384 1.35 47.23 -9.31
C THR A 384 2.16 48.33 -8.62
N GLU A 385 3.48 48.38 -8.82
CA GLU A 385 4.38 49.26 -8.07
C GLU A 385 3.98 50.75 -8.12
N ALA A 386 3.43 51.20 -9.26
CA ALA A 386 3.02 52.58 -9.48
C ALA A 386 1.80 52.98 -8.61
N MET A 387 1.07 52.01 -8.06
CA MET A 387 -0.06 52.27 -7.16
C MET A 387 0.39 52.71 -5.77
N TYR A 388 1.61 52.35 -5.34
CA TYR A 388 2.14 52.65 -4.00
C TYR A 388 2.74 54.06 -3.94
N SER A 389 1.92 55.06 -4.22
CA SER A 389 2.29 56.49 -4.16
C SER A 389 2.12 57.07 -2.74
N SER A 390 2.49 58.34 -2.54
CA SER A 390 2.20 59.06 -1.29
C SER A 390 0.70 59.06 -0.96
N ALA A 391 -0.16 59.18 -1.98
CA ALA A 391 -1.61 59.11 -1.78
C ALA A 391 -2.06 57.74 -1.25
N TRP A 392 -1.44 56.65 -1.70
CA TRP A 392 -1.70 55.32 -1.15
C TRP A 392 -1.31 55.22 0.32
N LEU A 393 -0.15 55.77 0.71
CA LEU A 393 0.35 55.70 2.10
C LEU A 393 -0.60 56.38 3.09
N HIS A 394 -1.18 57.53 2.71
CA HIS A 394 -2.10 58.29 3.56
C HIS A 394 -3.56 57.86 3.43
N HIS A 395 -3.87 56.91 2.55
CA HIS A 395 -5.25 56.45 2.37
C HIS A 395 -5.73 55.70 3.63
N PRO A 396 -6.97 55.94 4.13
CA PRO A 396 -7.48 55.31 5.36
C PRO A 396 -7.43 53.78 5.35
N ARG A 397 -7.73 53.18 4.19
CA ARG A 397 -7.58 51.73 3.95
C ARG A 397 -6.16 51.24 4.28
N THR A 398 -5.14 51.90 3.73
CA THR A 398 -3.75 51.52 3.91
C THR A 398 -3.34 51.63 5.37
N LEU A 399 -3.67 52.75 6.02
CA LEU A 399 -3.40 52.95 7.45
C LEU A 399 -4.07 51.88 8.32
N THR A 400 -5.33 51.53 8.01
CA THR A 400 -6.06 50.47 8.70
C THR A 400 -5.39 49.10 8.48
N GLY A 401 -5.01 48.79 7.24
CA GLY A 401 -4.33 47.54 6.90
C GLY A 401 -2.97 47.41 7.58
N LEU A 402 -2.16 48.48 7.59
CA LEU A 402 -0.87 48.54 8.28
C LEU A 402 -1.03 48.36 9.80
N ALA A 403 -2.03 49.02 10.40
CA ALA A 403 -2.33 48.87 11.82
C ALA A 403 -2.73 47.42 12.15
N LEU A 404 -3.62 46.82 11.35
CA LEU A 404 -4.01 45.42 11.51
C LEU A 404 -2.82 44.47 11.35
N PHE A 405 -1.94 44.72 10.38
CA PHE A 405 -0.72 43.92 10.19
C PHE A 405 0.14 43.91 11.45
N LEU A 406 0.46 45.10 11.97
CA LEU A 406 1.32 45.25 13.15
C LEU A 406 0.67 44.68 14.42
N ILE A 407 -0.64 44.86 14.60
CA ILE A 407 -1.40 44.27 15.71
C ILE A 407 -1.37 42.75 15.62
N GLY A 408 -1.66 42.19 14.43
CA GLY A 408 -1.66 40.75 14.19
C GLY A 408 -0.29 40.12 14.44
N MET A 409 0.77 40.72 13.89
CA MET A 409 2.16 40.29 14.09
C MET A 409 2.56 40.33 15.57
N SER A 410 2.19 41.40 16.28
CA SER A 410 2.45 41.54 17.71
C SER A 410 1.75 40.45 18.53
N ILE A 411 0.48 40.17 18.22
CA ILE A 411 -0.28 39.07 18.84
C ILE A 411 0.40 37.73 18.57
N ASN A 412 0.74 37.44 17.30
CA ASN A 412 1.37 36.19 16.88
C ASN A 412 2.69 35.96 17.64
N VAL A 413 3.61 36.92 17.59
CA VAL A 413 4.92 36.81 18.25
C VAL A 413 4.79 36.71 19.77
N THR A 414 3.95 37.53 20.41
CA THR A 414 3.76 37.48 21.87
C THR A 414 3.15 36.15 22.33
N THR A 415 2.18 35.62 21.59
CA THR A 415 1.54 34.35 21.94
C THR A 415 2.45 33.14 21.66
N ASP A 416 3.23 33.16 20.57
CA ASP A 416 4.26 32.14 20.33
C ASP A 416 5.36 32.17 21.41
N ASN A 417 5.78 33.36 21.86
CA ASN A 417 6.70 33.51 22.99
C ASN A 417 6.15 32.85 24.26
N HIS A 418 4.86 33.05 24.53
CA HIS A 418 4.17 32.40 25.64
C HIS A 418 4.16 30.87 25.48
N LEU A 419 3.82 30.35 24.30
CA LEU A 419 3.81 28.91 24.05
C LEU A 419 5.20 28.28 24.20
N ILE A 420 6.25 29.00 23.81
CA ILE A 420 7.65 28.55 23.97
C ILE A 420 8.05 28.55 25.46
N SER A 421 7.62 29.55 26.24
CA SER A 421 7.97 29.65 27.67
C SER A 421 7.36 28.51 28.50
N LEU A 422 6.21 27.96 28.09
CA LEU A 422 5.61 26.79 28.75
C LEU A 422 6.49 25.53 28.76
N ARG A 423 7.57 25.52 27.97
CA ARG A 423 8.55 24.41 27.89
C ARG A 423 9.93 24.80 28.43
N SER A 424 10.07 25.91 29.16
CA SER A 424 11.35 26.38 29.71
C SER A 424 11.98 25.40 30.70
N ASN A 425 11.15 24.64 31.42
CA ASN A 425 11.60 23.75 32.50
C ASN A 425 12.07 22.38 32.00
N GLY A 426 12.27 22.22 30.68
CA GLY A 426 12.66 20.94 30.06
C GLY A 426 11.51 19.94 29.87
N SER A 427 10.28 20.30 30.24
CA SER A 427 9.11 19.45 30.07
C SER A 427 8.78 19.24 28.58
N THR A 428 8.58 17.99 28.20
CA THR A 428 8.18 17.58 26.85
C THR A 428 6.65 17.52 26.67
N GLY A 429 5.90 17.61 27.77
CA GLY A 429 4.44 17.59 27.81
C GLY A 429 3.77 18.86 27.30
N TYR A 430 2.44 18.80 27.17
CA TYR A 430 1.60 19.95 26.84
C TYR A 430 0.99 20.54 28.11
N SER A 431 0.92 21.87 28.18
CA SER A 431 0.32 22.63 29.27
C SER A 431 -0.75 23.56 28.73
N ILE A 432 -1.74 23.90 29.55
CA ILE A 432 -2.79 24.86 29.17
C ILE A 432 -2.19 26.28 29.21
N PRO A 433 -2.13 27.02 28.09
CA PRO A 433 -1.66 28.41 28.10
C PRO A 433 -2.68 29.30 28.83
N ARG A 434 -2.19 30.24 29.66
CA ARG A 434 -3.00 31.16 30.48
C ARG A 434 -2.52 32.59 30.30
N GLY A 435 -3.40 33.58 30.47
CA GLY A 435 -3.10 35.00 30.28
C GLY A 435 -3.16 35.49 28.83
N PHE A 436 -3.22 36.81 28.68
CA PHE A 436 -3.43 37.49 27.40
C PHE A 436 -4.65 36.94 26.64
N LEU A 437 -4.58 36.84 25.31
CA LEU A 437 -5.67 36.34 24.48
C LEU A 437 -5.99 34.85 24.68
N PHE A 438 -5.11 34.08 25.34
CA PHE A 438 -5.41 32.67 25.61
C PHE A 438 -6.60 32.50 26.55
N GLU A 439 -6.99 33.50 27.35
CA GLU A 439 -8.19 33.40 28.18
C GLU A 439 -9.49 33.39 27.37
N TYR A 440 -9.47 33.92 26.15
CA TYR A 440 -10.64 33.99 25.28
C TYR A 440 -10.62 32.92 24.18
N VAL A 441 -9.44 32.59 23.64
CA VAL A 441 -9.30 31.67 22.51
C VAL A 441 -8.19 30.65 22.71
N THR A 442 -8.36 29.44 22.18
CA THR A 442 -7.35 28.38 22.25
C THR A 442 -6.11 28.69 21.42
N CYS A 443 -6.31 29.24 20.23
CA CYS A 443 -5.26 29.44 19.23
C CYS A 443 -5.03 30.92 18.97
N ALA A 444 -4.60 31.66 20.01
CA ALA A 444 -4.36 33.10 19.93
C ALA A 444 -3.25 33.47 18.92
N ASN A 445 -2.25 32.62 18.73
CA ASN A 445 -1.20 32.81 17.73
C ASN A 445 -1.74 32.73 16.30
N LEU A 446 -2.61 31.76 16.04
CA LEU A 446 -3.28 31.60 14.75
C LEU A 446 -4.21 32.77 14.45
N LEU A 447 -4.91 33.29 15.47
CA LEU A 447 -5.71 34.52 15.34
C LEU A 447 -4.83 35.71 14.93
N GLY A 448 -3.68 35.89 15.59
CA GLY A 448 -2.74 36.96 15.25
C GLY A 448 -2.31 36.90 13.78
N GLU A 449 -1.96 35.71 13.30
CA GLU A 449 -1.55 35.47 11.91
C GLU A 449 -2.69 35.74 10.91
N CYS A 450 -3.92 35.36 11.24
CA CYS A 450 -5.11 35.70 10.44
C CYS A 450 -5.34 37.22 10.36
N ILE A 451 -5.23 37.94 11.49
CA ILE A 451 -5.37 39.41 11.52
C ILE A 451 -4.25 40.07 10.72
N GLU A 452 -3.02 39.58 10.86
CA GLU A 452 -1.84 40.09 10.19
C GLU A 452 -2.01 40.07 8.67
N TRP A 453 -2.34 38.91 8.10
CA TRP A 453 -2.50 38.74 6.66
C TRP A 453 -3.78 39.40 6.11
N THR A 454 -4.81 39.57 6.95
CA THR A 454 -5.97 40.41 6.62
C THR A 454 -5.55 41.88 6.47
N GLY A 455 -4.73 42.37 7.40
CA GLY A 455 -4.13 43.70 7.32
C GLY A 455 -3.27 43.90 6.07
N PHE A 456 -2.43 42.91 5.73
CA PHE A 456 -1.62 42.91 4.51
C PHE A 456 -2.48 43.02 3.25
N ALA A 457 -3.53 42.22 3.13
CA ALA A 457 -4.44 42.24 1.97
C ALA A 457 -5.16 43.59 1.82
N ILE A 458 -5.60 44.18 2.93
CA ILE A 458 -6.25 45.51 2.94
C ILE A 458 -5.25 46.60 2.53
N ALA A 459 -4.01 46.56 3.04
CA ALA A 459 -3.00 47.56 2.74
C ALA A 459 -2.54 47.49 1.27
N THR A 460 -2.22 46.28 0.80
CA THR A 460 -1.73 46.07 -0.57
C THR A 460 -2.82 46.19 -1.63
N TRP A 461 -4.06 45.88 -1.26
CA TRP A 461 -5.25 45.99 -2.11
C TRP A 461 -5.08 45.38 -3.50
N ASN A 462 -4.52 44.17 -3.55
CA ASN A 462 -4.34 43.42 -4.78
C ASN A 462 -4.78 41.96 -4.59
N LEU A 463 -4.97 41.25 -5.71
CA LEU A 463 -5.55 39.91 -5.72
C LEU A 463 -4.62 38.86 -5.10
N ALA A 464 -3.29 39.03 -5.21
CA ALA A 464 -2.34 38.15 -4.54
C ALA A 464 -2.43 38.25 -3.01
N GLY A 465 -2.49 39.46 -2.46
CA GLY A 465 -2.66 39.69 -1.03
C GLY A 465 -3.99 39.12 -0.52
N LEU A 466 -5.08 39.32 -1.27
CA LEU A 466 -6.38 38.71 -0.95
C LEU A 466 -6.31 37.17 -0.97
N SER A 467 -5.66 36.59 -1.98
CA SER A 467 -5.51 35.15 -2.09
C SER A 467 -4.77 34.56 -0.90
N PHE A 468 -3.71 35.24 -0.43
CA PHE A 468 -2.96 34.77 0.73
C PHE A 468 -3.76 34.90 2.02
N MET A 469 -4.49 35.99 2.22
CA MET A 469 -5.43 36.12 3.33
C MET A 469 -6.40 34.94 3.35
N ILE A 470 -7.04 34.61 2.22
CA ILE A 470 -7.97 33.48 2.12
C ILE A 470 -7.28 32.16 2.47
N TRP A 471 -6.06 31.92 1.97
CA TRP A 471 -5.27 30.74 2.32
C TRP A 471 -4.96 30.63 3.81
N THR A 472 -4.56 31.73 4.43
CA THR A 472 -4.27 31.78 5.88
C THR A 472 -5.51 31.40 6.67
N TRP A 473 -6.67 31.99 6.37
CA TRP A 473 -7.92 31.63 7.04
C TRP A 473 -8.32 30.16 6.74
N ALA A 474 -8.20 29.73 5.49
CA ALA A 474 -8.52 28.38 5.03
C ALA A 474 -7.71 27.30 5.75
N ASN A 475 -6.44 27.57 6.07
CA ASN A 475 -5.55 26.60 6.72
C ASN A 475 -5.65 26.68 8.25
N LEU A 476 -5.69 27.90 8.81
CA LEU A 476 -5.55 28.10 10.25
C LEU A 476 -6.86 27.91 11.03
N VAL A 477 -8.02 28.22 10.43
CA VAL A 477 -9.32 28.05 11.11
C VAL A 477 -9.65 26.58 11.40
N PRO A 478 -9.56 25.64 10.42
CA PRO A 478 -9.78 24.22 10.70
C PRO A 478 -8.75 23.68 11.70
N ARG A 479 -7.49 24.13 11.58
CA ARG A 479 -6.41 23.76 12.50
C ARG A 479 -6.70 24.21 13.93
N ALA A 480 -7.23 25.42 14.12
CA ALA A 480 -7.65 25.91 15.43
C ALA A 480 -8.80 25.06 16.01
N ALA A 481 -9.75 24.63 15.17
CA ALA A 481 -10.80 23.71 15.59
C ALA A 481 -10.24 22.37 16.07
N SER A 482 -9.33 21.75 15.32
CA SER A 482 -8.67 20.51 15.74
C SER A 482 -7.82 20.68 17.00
N HIS A 483 -7.15 21.82 17.19
CA HIS A 483 -6.41 22.12 18.42
C HIS A 483 -7.31 22.32 19.62
N HIS A 484 -8.44 23.00 19.45
CA HIS A 484 -9.44 23.18 20.50
C HIS A 484 -10.04 21.83 20.92
N ALA A 485 -10.50 21.02 19.96
CA ALA A 485 -11.04 19.68 20.22
C ALA A 485 -10.04 18.79 20.97
N TRP A 486 -8.77 18.80 20.54
CA TRP A 486 -7.72 18.07 21.24
C TRP A 486 -7.52 18.57 22.68
N CYS A 487 -7.48 19.89 22.91
CA CYS A 487 -7.31 20.45 24.25
C CYS A 487 -8.47 20.08 25.20
N VAL A 488 -9.71 20.11 24.70
CA VAL A 488 -10.90 19.74 25.47
C VAL A 488 -10.86 18.27 25.88
N ASN A 489 -10.37 17.40 25.00
CA ASN A 489 -10.28 15.97 25.27
C ASN A 489 -9.07 15.61 26.17
N GLU A 490 -7.95 16.30 26.02
CA GLU A 490 -6.71 16.00 26.74
C GLU A 490 -6.74 16.52 28.19
N PHE A 491 -7.29 17.72 28.40
CA PHE A 491 -7.24 18.40 29.70
C PHE A 491 -8.59 18.41 30.41
N LYS A 492 -8.67 17.73 31.57
CA LYS A 492 -9.87 17.72 32.41
C LYS A 492 -10.30 19.12 32.88
N ASP A 493 -9.33 19.97 33.19
CA ASP A 493 -9.56 21.34 33.70
C ASP A 493 -9.50 22.41 32.59
N TYR A 494 -9.82 22.03 31.34
CA TYR A 494 -9.81 22.96 30.23
C TYR A 494 -10.91 24.04 30.36
N PRO A 495 -10.62 25.34 30.17
CA PRO A 495 -11.62 26.40 30.31
C PRO A 495 -12.75 26.29 29.28
N LYS A 496 -13.98 26.07 29.76
CA LYS A 496 -15.18 25.88 28.92
C LYS A 496 -15.59 27.12 28.11
N ASN A 497 -15.20 28.31 28.57
CA ASN A 497 -15.57 29.57 27.92
C ASN A 497 -14.64 29.95 26.75
N ARG A 498 -13.54 29.23 26.56
CA ARG A 498 -12.61 29.49 25.45
C ARG A 498 -13.25 29.11 24.13
N ARG A 499 -13.05 29.96 23.13
CA ARG A 499 -13.39 29.71 21.73
C ARG A 499 -12.17 29.20 20.96
N ARG A 500 -12.34 28.74 19.73
CA ARG A 500 -11.28 28.12 18.93
C ARG A 500 -10.25 29.16 18.51
N ILE A 501 -10.70 30.22 17.85
CA ILE A 501 -9.83 31.26 17.26
C ILE A 501 -10.44 32.67 17.30
N ILE A 502 -11.77 32.85 17.18
CA ILE A 502 -12.41 34.18 17.24
C ILE A 502 -12.98 34.39 18.64
N PRO A 503 -12.53 35.41 19.40
CA PRO A 503 -13.02 35.67 20.75
C PRO A 503 -14.54 35.80 20.78
N PHE A 504 -15.17 35.12 21.74
CA PHE A 504 -16.62 35.13 21.97
C PHE A 504 -17.50 34.53 20.86
N VAL A 505 -16.96 34.27 19.67
CA VAL A 505 -17.71 33.80 18.49
C VAL A 505 -17.41 32.35 18.16
N TYR A 506 -16.16 32.03 17.78
CA TYR A 506 -15.81 30.74 17.16
C TYR A 506 -14.56 30.11 17.75
#